data_AF-A0A158H420-F1
#
_entry.id   AF-A0A158H420-F1
#
_cell.length_a   1.000
_cell.length_b   1.000
_cell.length_c   1.000
_cell.angle_alpha   90.00
_cell.angle_beta   90.00
_cell.angle_gamma   90.00
#
_symmetry.space_group_name_H-M   'P 1'
#
loop_
_entity.id
_entity.type
_entity.pdbx_description
1 polymer ?
#
loop_
_entity_poly.entity_id
_entity_poly.type
_entity_poly.pdbx_seq_one_letter_code
_entity_poly.pdbx_strand_id
1 'polypeptide(L)'
;MPLCLRTQIFPLIRVNPASNRKKCRALVRQKTKALLVSLWFLGCEAHAQSFAVNTKAARFVTDVVMNDFHTAQAGGGYVFSYDSHETEASLSNKLGRWFSGTDPQALVMEAAEKQVLFGFYWAASMMPASSPCFHDIGDPACGEDLSKWMAREIDDDPRFIRAYESARKPLGLPPLERTAH
;
A
#
# COMPACT_ATOMS: atom_id res chain seq x y z
N MET A 1 10.46 23.65 21.78
CA MET A 1 9.20 23.85 22.55
C MET A 1 8.22 24.63 21.68
N PRO A 2 6.91 24.36 21.73
CA PRO A 2 6.12 24.00 20.55
C PRO A 2 5.13 25.09 20.10
N LEU A 3 4.83 25.13 18.79
CA LEU A 3 3.67 25.79 18.17
C LEU A 3 3.22 24.82 17.05
N CYS A 4 2.25 23.94 17.27
CA CYS A 4 0.81 24.18 17.33
C CYS A 4 0.25 24.72 15.99
N LEU A 5 -0.14 23.80 15.10
CA LEU A 5 -1.20 24.05 14.13
C LEU A 5 -1.87 22.71 13.76
N ARG A 6 -2.73 22.23 14.67
CA ARG A 6 -3.60 21.09 14.39
C ARG A 6 -5.01 21.45 14.85
N THR A 7 -5.73 22.12 13.97
CA THR A 7 -7.14 22.53 14.11
C THR A 7 -7.65 22.80 12.69
N GLN A 8 -8.73 22.31 12.11
CA GLN A 8 -9.85 21.40 12.43
C GLN A 8 -10.66 21.37 11.11
N ILE A 9 -11.16 20.21 10.66
CA ILE A 9 -12.44 20.15 9.94
C ILE A 9 -13.23 18.93 10.47
N PHE A 10 -14.31 19.26 11.20
CA PHE A 10 -15.49 18.55 11.72
C PHE A 10 -15.97 17.24 11.03
N PRO A 11 -16.96 16.50 11.59
CA PRO A 11 -17.25 16.18 13.00
C PRO A 11 -17.60 14.70 13.28
N LEU A 12 -17.60 14.36 14.58
CA LEU A 12 -18.16 13.17 15.24
C LEU A 12 -19.44 12.59 14.63
N ILE A 13 -19.39 11.31 14.23
CA ILE A 13 -20.57 10.42 14.19
C ILE A 13 -20.32 9.26 15.15
N ARG A 14 -21.11 9.25 16.22
CA ARG A 14 -21.18 8.20 17.22
C ARG A 14 -22.05 7.07 16.64
N VAL A 15 -21.47 5.89 16.38
CA VAL A 15 -22.26 4.70 16.02
C VAL A 15 -21.99 3.59 17.03
N ASN A 16 -23.03 3.25 17.79
CA ASN A 16 -23.08 2.11 18.71
C ASN A 16 -22.88 0.78 17.96
N PRO A 17 -22.10 -0.18 18.48
CA PRO A 17 -22.16 -1.55 17.99
C PRO A 17 -23.30 -2.29 18.70
N ALA A 18 -24.45 -2.43 18.03
CA ALA A 18 -25.44 -3.45 18.38
C ALA A 18 -25.31 -4.60 17.38
N SER A 19 -24.60 -5.68 17.74
CA SER A 19 -24.66 -6.94 16.99
C SER A 19 -24.75 -8.14 17.92
N ASN A 20 -26.00 -8.36 18.35
CA ASN A 20 -26.74 -9.61 18.37
C ASN A 20 -25.97 -10.93 18.63
N ARG A 21 -25.96 -11.37 19.90
CA ARG A 21 -25.66 -12.76 20.31
C ARG A 21 -26.71 -13.72 19.75
N LYS A 22 -26.35 -14.57 18.79
CA LYS A 22 -27.10 -15.81 18.53
C LYS A 22 -26.69 -16.87 19.56
N LYS A 23 -27.64 -17.20 20.44
CA LYS A 23 -27.63 -18.40 21.30
C LYS A 23 -27.84 -19.64 20.42
N CYS A 24 -26.99 -20.65 20.56
CA CYS A 24 -27.36 -22.04 20.31
C CYS A 24 -27.14 -22.83 21.60
N ARG A 25 -28.20 -23.52 22.06
CA ARG A 25 -28.19 -24.34 23.27
C ARG A 25 -27.76 -25.78 22.97
N ALA A 26 -27.24 -26.38 24.05
CA ALA A 26 -27.23 -27.78 24.45
C ALA A 26 -26.37 -28.74 23.61
N LEU A 27 -25.30 -29.22 24.25
CA LEU A 27 -24.68 -30.49 23.87
C LEU A 27 -24.72 -31.46 25.05
N VAL A 28 -25.31 -32.60 24.72
CA VAL A 28 -25.51 -33.86 25.42
C VAL A 28 -24.28 -34.33 26.20
N ARG A 29 -24.52 -34.85 27.40
CA ARG A 29 -23.56 -35.56 28.26
C ARG A 29 -23.13 -36.86 27.59
N GLN A 30 -21.87 -36.99 27.19
CA GLN A 30 -21.32 -38.23 26.64
C GLN A 30 -20.15 -38.73 27.51
N LYS A 31 -20.24 -40.02 27.88
CA LYS A 31 -19.34 -40.75 28.79
C LYS A 31 -17.94 -40.92 28.20
N THR A 32 -16.95 -40.74 29.07
CA THR A 32 -15.52 -40.95 28.86
C THR A 32 -15.18 -42.40 28.53
N LYS A 33 -14.45 -42.63 27.43
CA LYS A 33 -13.46 -43.70 27.32
C LYS A 33 -12.22 -43.13 26.65
N ALA A 34 -11.10 -43.23 27.35
CA ALA A 34 -9.80 -42.75 26.94
C ALA A 34 -9.33 -43.45 25.67
N LEU A 35 -8.87 -42.66 24.70
CA LEU A 35 -7.99 -43.07 23.62
C LEU A 35 -7.11 -41.86 23.31
N LEU A 36 -5.80 -42.02 23.55
CA LEU A 36 -4.75 -41.09 23.14
C LEU A 36 -4.87 -40.86 21.63
N VAL A 37 -5.16 -39.63 21.23
CA VAL A 37 -5.04 -39.19 19.83
C VAL A 37 -4.03 -38.05 19.82
N SER A 38 -2.99 -38.29 19.05
CA SER A 38 -1.85 -37.43 18.77
C SER A 38 -2.28 -36.01 18.44
N LEU A 39 -1.64 -35.05 19.13
CA LEU A 39 -1.76 -33.63 18.89
C LEU A 39 -1.10 -33.30 17.54
N TRP A 40 -1.89 -33.35 16.46
CA TRP A 40 -1.49 -32.84 15.16
C TRP A 40 -1.41 -31.31 15.26
N PHE A 41 -0.19 -30.80 15.36
CA PHE A 41 0.09 -29.39 15.12
C PHE A 41 -0.24 -29.10 13.65
N LEU A 42 -1.49 -28.71 13.39
CA LEU A 42 -1.84 -27.93 12.20
C LEU A 42 -1.18 -26.56 12.37
N GLY A 43 0.13 -26.51 12.12
CA GLY A 43 0.80 -25.29 11.74
C GLY A 43 0.15 -24.86 10.45
N CYS A 44 -0.88 -24.02 10.53
CA CYS A 44 -1.16 -23.10 9.44
C CYS A 44 0.12 -22.29 9.29
N GLU A 45 0.98 -22.68 8.36
CA GLU A 45 1.88 -21.72 7.75
C GLU A 45 0.95 -20.65 7.19
N ALA A 46 0.80 -19.56 7.93
CA ALA A 46 0.37 -18.31 7.37
C ALA A 46 1.48 -17.93 6.38
N HIS A 47 1.42 -18.51 5.17
CA HIS A 47 2.27 -18.10 4.08
C HIS A 47 1.99 -16.61 3.88
N ALA A 48 2.91 -15.79 4.36
CA ALA A 48 2.90 -14.38 4.08
C ALA A 48 2.90 -14.26 2.56
N GLN A 49 1.81 -13.72 2.01
CA GLN A 49 1.67 -13.54 0.58
C GLN A 49 2.92 -12.82 0.07
N SER A 50 3.71 -13.46 -0.79
CA SER A 50 4.91 -12.86 -1.35
C SER A 50 4.51 -11.68 -2.23
N PHE A 51 5.33 -10.63 -2.24
CA PHE A 51 5.16 -9.55 -3.21
C PHE A 51 5.18 -10.11 -4.63
N ALA A 52 4.14 -9.80 -5.39
CA ALA A 52 4.04 -10.09 -6.80
C ALA A 52 3.73 -8.78 -7.52
N VAL A 53 4.54 -8.46 -8.53
CA VAL A 53 4.40 -7.19 -9.25
C VAL A 53 3.12 -7.18 -10.08
N ASN A 54 2.35 -6.10 -9.94
CA ASN A 54 1.30 -5.73 -10.87
C ASN A 54 1.94 -4.81 -11.92
N THR A 55 2.21 -5.36 -13.10
CA THR A 55 2.91 -4.64 -14.18
C THR A 55 2.20 -3.36 -14.60
N LYS A 56 0.86 -3.32 -14.51
CA LYS A 56 0.08 -2.14 -14.88
C LYS A 56 0.24 -1.01 -13.88
N ALA A 57 0.18 -1.34 -12.59
CA ALA A 57 0.43 -0.39 -11.51
C ALA A 57 1.88 0.09 -11.49
N ALA A 58 2.84 -0.80 -11.71
CA ALA A 58 4.25 -0.43 -11.82
C ALA A 58 4.49 0.54 -12.98
N ARG A 59 3.89 0.29 -14.15
CA ARG A 59 3.96 1.20 -15.30
C ARG A 59 3.35 2.57 -14.98
N PHE A 60 2.17 2.60 -14.37
CA PHE A 60 1.53 3.85 -13.93
C PHE A 60 2.46 4.66 -13.02
N VAL A 61 3.07 4.03 -12.01
CA VAL A 61 4.01 4.74 -11.12
C VAL A 61 5.24 5.22 -11.87
N THR A 62 5.77 4.44 -12.83
CA THR A 62 6.83 4.92 -13.69
C THR A 62 6.41 6.17 -14.46
N ASP A 63 5.21 6.21 -15.04
CA ASP A 63 4.71 7.38 -15.77
C ASP A 63 4.56 8.60 -14.84
N VAL A 64 4.06 8.42 -13.60
CA VAL A 64 4.00 9.47 -12.57
C VAL A 64 5.38 10.02 -12.26
N VAL A 65 6.36 9.14 -12.02
CA VAL A 65 7.74 9.55 -11.71
C VAL A 65 8.41 10.22 -12.91
N MET A 66 8.18 9.78 -14.14
CA MET A 66 8.72 10.44 -15.33
C MET A 66 8.15 11.85 -15.50
N ASN A 67 6.85 12.04 -15.27
CA ASN A 67 6.23 13.35 -15.33
C ASN A 67 6.75 14.31 -14.23
N ASP A 68 6.92 13.81 -13.01
CA ASP A 68 7.54 14.58 -11.92
C ASP A 68 9.00 14.92 -12.23
N PHE A 69 9.76 13.98 -12.80
CA PHE A 69 11.14 14.18 -13.24
C PHE A 69 11.26 15.24 -14.34
N HIS A 70 10.38 15.20 -15.34
CA HIS A 70 10.32 16.24 -16.39
C HIS A 70 9.98 17.61 -15.81
N THR A 71 9.09 17.66 -14.82
CA THR A 71 8.75 18.89 -14.11
C THR A 71 9.97 19.43 -13.36
N ALA A 72 10.74 18.57 -12.69
CA ALA A 72 11.98 18.93 -12.02
C ALA A 72 13.03 19.47 -13.01
N GLN A 73 13.22 18.81 -14.15
CA GLN A 73 14.14 19.24 -15.20
C GLN A 73 13.77 20.60 -15.81
N ALA A 74 12.47 20.90 -15.89
CA ALA A 74 11.97 22.20 -16.33
C ALA A 74 12.09 23.31 -15.27
N GLY A 75 12.62 23.01 -14.07
CA GLY A 75 12.74 23.95 -12.96
C GLY A 75 11.44 24.17 -12.19
N GLY A 76 10.45 23.29 -12.36
CA GLY A 76 9.18 23.30 -11.63
C GLY A 76 9.28 22.70 -10.23
N GLY A 77 8.18 22.74 -9.48
CA GLY A 77 8.05 22.03 -8.21
C GLY A 77 7.85 20.54 -8.43
N TYR A 78 8.58 19.71 -7.70
CA TYR A 78 8.58 18.26 -7.82
C TYR A 78 8.46 17.59 -6.45
N VAL A 79 7.99 16.34 -6.45
CA VAL A 79 7.72 15.56 -5.24
C VAL A 79 8.89 14.67 -4.86
N PHE A 80 9.59 14.08 -5.83
CA PHE A 80 10.64 13.10 -5.58
C PHE A 80 12.04 13.66 -5.83
N SER A 81 12.99 13.21 -5.02
CA SER A 81 14.39 13.59 -5.13
C SER A 81 15.06 12.80 -6.25
N TYR A 82 15.77 13.52 -7.12
CA TYR A 82 16.51 12.94 -8.25
C TYR A 82 17.99 13.21 -8.11
N ASP A 83 18.82 12.25 -8.55
CA ASP A 83 20.26 12.46 -8.69
C ASP A 83 20.52 13.56 -9.73
N SER A 84 21.56 14.38 -9.50
CA SER A 84 21.89 15.51 -10.39
C SER A 84 22.28 15.08 -11.81
N HIS A 85 22.69 13.83 -11.99
CA HIS A 85 23.02 13.21 -13.27
C HIS A 85 21.99 12.14 -13.69
N GLU A 86 20.82 12.10 -13.05
CA GLU A 86 19.76 11.19 -13.42
C GLU A 86 19.28 11.46 -14.86
N THR A 87 18.96 10.40 -15.58
CA THR A 87 18.36 10.43 -16.91
C THR A 87 17.06 9.62 -16.90
N GLU A 88 16.17 9.85 -17.87
CA GLU A 88 14.95 9.03 -17.99
C GLU A 88 15.27 7.53 -18.10
N ALA A 89 16.29 7.18 -18.89
CA ALA A 89 16.70 5.79 -19.09
C ALA A 89 17.24 5.16 -17.80
N SER A 90 18.09 5.87 -17.06
CA SER A 90 18.62 5.37 -15.78
C SER A 90 17.52 5.27 -14.72
N LEU A 91 16.62 6.27 -14.63
CA LEU A 91 15.51 6.28 -13.68
C LEU A 91 14.50 5.17 -13.97
N SER A 92 14.12 4.98 -15.24
CA SER A 92 13.21 3.91 -15.67
C SER A 92 13.79 2.53 -15.34
N ASN A 93 15.09 2.33 -15.59
CA ASN A 93 15.77 1.09 -15.22
C ASN A 93 15.82 0.87 -13.69
N LYS A 94 16.10 1.91 -12.91
CA LYS A 94 16.09 1.85 -11.44
C LYS A 94 14.71 1.47 -10.91
N LEU A 95 13.65 2.10 -11.41
CA LEU A 95 12.26 1.79 -11.07
C LEU A 95 11.89 0.35 -11.44
N GLY A 96 12.25 -0.10 -12.65
CA GLY A 96 11.99 -1.47 -13.09
C GLY A 96 12.66 -2.53 -12.21
N ARG A 97 13.93 -2.32 -11.86
CA ARG A 97 14.66 -3.20 -10.93
C ARG A 97 14.07 -3.16 -9.52
N TRP A 98 13.69 -1.99 -9.04
CA TRP A 98 13.05 -1.85 -7.73
C TRP A 98 11.72 -2.60 -7.66
N PHE A 99 10.82 -2.38 -8.63
CA PHE A 99 9.54 -3.07 -8.72
C PHE A 99 9.64 -4.57 -9.03
N SER A 100 10.80 -5.08 -9.44
CA SER A 100 11.03 -6.53 -9.52
C SER A 100 10.92 -7.21 -8.15
N GLY A 101 11.09 -6.45 -7.06
CA GLY A 101 11.13 -6.97 -5.69
C GLY A 101 12.42 -7.73 -5.35
N THR A 102 13.40 -7.76 -6.26
CA THR A 102 14.67 -8.49 -6.08
C THR A 102 15.85 -7.57 -5.76
N ASP A 103 15.72 -6.28 -6.04
CA ASP A 103 16.75 -5.27 -5.77
C ASP A 103 16.14 -4.03 -5.07
N PRO A 104 15.90 -4.09 -3.75
CA PRO A 104 15.31 -2.99 -2.98
C PRO A 104 16.19 -1.72 -2.94
N GLN A 105 17.47 -1.84 -3.30
CA GLN A 105 18.44 -0.74 -3.34
C GLN A 105 18.60 -0.14 -4.75
N ALA A 106 17.95 -0.72 -5.77
CA ALA A 106 18.01 -0.20 -7.13
C ALA A 106 17.55 1.25 -7.27
N LEU A 107 16.56 1.65 -6.47
CA LEU A 107 16.01 3.00 -6.43
C LEU A 107 16.59 3.73 -5.21
N VAL A 108 17.39 4.77 -5.47
CA VAL A 108 18.02 5.61 -4.45
C VAL A 108 17.10 6.80 -4.21
N MET A 109 16.24 6.67 -3.21
CA MET A 109 15.27 7.67 -2.74
C MET A 109 15.12 7.50 -1.23
N GLU A 110 14.68 8.56 -0.55
CA GLU A 110 14.38 8.52 0.88
C GLU A 110 13.29 7.49 1.19
N ALA A 111 13.30 6.95 2.41
CA ALA A 111 12.35 5.91 2.81
C ALA A 111 10.89 6.39 2.72
N ALA A 112 10.64 7.66 3.04
CA ALA A 112 9.32 8.28 2.92
C ALA A 112 8.85 8.38 1.46
N GLU A 113 9.76 8.68 0.53
CA GLU A 113 9.46 8.75 -0.91
C GLU A 113 9.09 7.38 -1.47
N LYS A 114 9.83 6.33 -1.08
CA LYS A 114 9.50 4.95 -1.44
C LYS A 114 8.12 4.53 -0.92
N GLN A 115 7.75 4.97 0.28
CA GLN A 115 6.41 4.75 0.82
C GLN A 115 5.34 5.46 0.00
N VAL A 116 5.57 6.72 -0.40
CA VAL A 116 4.66 7.46 -1.29
C VAL A 116 4.50 6.76 -2.64
N LEU A 117 5.60 6.31 -3.26
CA LEU A 117 5.56 5.51 -4.49
C LEU A 117 4.76 4.22 -4.34
N PHE A 118 4.90 3.56 -3.18
CA PHE A 118 4.10 2.38 -2.88
C PHE A 118 2.61 2.70 -2.73
N GLY A 119 2.25 3.85 -2.14
CA GLY A 119 0.87 4.33 -2.09
C GLY A 119 0.25 4.48 -3.48
N PHE A 120 0.96 5.16 -4.39
CA PHE A 120 0.55 5.25 -5.80
C PHE A 120 0.44 3.88 -6.48
N TYR A 121 1.41 2.99 -6.26
CA TYR A 121 1.38 1.62 -6.78
C TYR A 121 0.16 0.86 -6.29
N TRP A 122 -0.11 0.90 -4.98
CA TRP A 122 -1.23 0.18 -4.40
C TRP A 122 -2.56 0.75 -4.92
N ALA A 123 -2.72 2.07 -4.92
CA ALA A 123 -3.92 2.72 -5.45
C ALA A 123 -4.18 2.30 -6.90
N ALA A 124 -3.16 2.36 -7.76
CA ALA A 124 -3.25 1.90 -9.15
C ALA A 124 -3.57 0.40 -9.26
N SER A 125 -3.04 -0.44 -8.38
CA SER A 125 -3.33 -1.88 -8.37
C SER A 125 -4.80 -2.21 -8.07
N MET A 126 -5.51 -1.27 -7.44
CA MET A 126 -6.91 -1.41 -7.06
C MET A 126 -7.89 -0.79 -8.08
N MET A 127 -7.39 0.03 -9.01
CA MET A 127 -8.20 0.66 -10.05
C MET A 127 -8.78 -0.36 -11.04
N PRO A 128 -9.98 -0.08 -11.60
CA PRO A 128 -10.50 -0.89 -12.69
C PRO A 128 -9.57 -0.83 -13.90
N ALA A 129 -9.47 -1.92 -14.67
CA ALA A 129 -8.61 -1.96 -15.85
C ALA A 129 -8.98 -0.91 -16.92
N SER A 130 -10.20 -0.38 -16.89
CA SER A 130 -10.67 0.71 -17.77
C SER A 130 -10.37 2.11 -17.24
N SER A 131 -9.63 2.25 -16.14
CA SER A 131 -9.31 3.57 -15.57
C SER A 131 -8.51 4.43 -16.56
N PRO A 132 -8.86 5.71 -16.75
CA PRO A 132 -8.11 6.66 -17.58
C PRO A 132 -6.64 6.79 -17.17
N CYS A 133 -6.32 6.58 -15.90
CA CYS A 133 -4.94 6.61 -15.38
C CYS A 133 -3.96 5.71 -16.13
N PHE A 134 -4.44 4.64 -16.76
CA PHE A 134 -3.59 3.71 -17.50
C PHE A 134 -3.33 4.12 -18.95
N HIS A 135 -3.92 5.23 -19.38
CA HIS A 135 -3.80 5.78 -20.72
C HIS A 135 -3.17 7.17 -20.71
N ASP A 136 -3.66 8.03 -19.81
CA ASP A 136 -3.17 9.40 -19.64
C ASP A 136 -3.26 9.79 -18.16
N ILE A 137 -2.11 10.00 -17.53
CA ILE A 137 -2.01 10.43 -16.13
C ILE A 137 -2.42 11.90 -15.95
N GLY A 138 -2.44 12.69 -17.02
CA GLY A 138 -2.89 14.08 -17.03
C GLY A 138 -4.40 14.22 -17.20
N ASP A 139 -5.12 13.14 -17.48
CA ASP A 139 -6.58 13.16 -17.57
C ASP A 139 -7.19 13.49 -16.19
N PRO A 140 -8.05 14.51 -16.08
CA PRO A 140 -8.72 14.84 -14.82
C PRO A 140 -9.43 13.65 -14.15
N ALA A 141 -10.00 12.75 -14.95
CA ALA A 141 -10.67 11.54 -14.46
C ALA A 141 -9.69 10.53 -13.85
N CYS A 142 -8.40 10.57 -14.24
CA CYS A 142 -7.37 9.81 -13.52
C CYS A 142 -7.23 10.30 -12.08
N GLY A 143 -7.18 11.62 -11.86
CA GLY A 143 -7.09 12.19 -10.52
C GLY A 143 -8.26 11.78 -9.62
N GLU A 144 -9.46 11.67 -10.17
CA GLU A 144 -10.66 11.20 -9.44
C GLU A 144 -10.53 9.72 -9.03
N ASP A 145 -10.12 8.84 -9.94
CA ASP A 145 -9.92 7.42 -9.64
C ASP A 145 -8.79 7.21 -8.63
N LEU A 146 -7.70 7.95 -8.76
CA LEU A 146 -6.53 7.88 -7.88
C LEU A 146 -6.84 8.37 -6.47
N SER A 147 -7.45 9.55 -6.34
CA SER A 147 -7.79 10.14 -5.04
C SER A 147 -8.74 9.25 -4.23
N LYS A 148 -9.69 8.59 -4.89
CA LYS A 148 -10.61 7.63 -4.26
C LYS A 148 -9.88 6.45 -3.60
N TRP A 149 -8.82 5.94 -4.23
CA TRP A 149 -8.04 4.84 -3.66
C TRP A 149 -7.03 5.33 -2.64
N MET A 150 -6.38 6.47 -2.86
CA MET A 150 -5.48 7.08 -1.87
C MET A 150 -6.20 7.43 -0.56
N ALA A 151 -7.45 7.88 -0.61
CA ALA A 151 -8.24 8.11 0.62
C ALA A 151 -8.38 6.85 1.48
N ARG A 152 -8.43 5.67 0.86
CA ARG A 152 -8.54 4.39 1.58
C ARG A 152 -7.22 3.96 2.20
N GLU A 153 -6.09 4.32 1.59
CA GLU A 153 -4.77 4.14 2.22
C GLU A 153 -4.70 4.93 3.52
N ILE A 154 -5.15 6.20 3.50
CA ILE A 154 -5.18 7.07 4.67
C ILE A 154 -6.09 6.52 5.78
N ASP A 155 -7.18 5.85 5.40
CA ASP A 155 -8.13 5.20 6.32
C ASP A 155 -7.69 3.79 6.77
N ASP A 156 -6.41 3.44 6.66
CA ASP A 156 -5.84 2.15 7.07
C ASP A 156 -6.53 0.92 6.42
N ASP A 157 -6.86 0.99 5.12
CA ASP A 157 -7.51 -0.13 4.41
C ASP A 157 -6.71 -1.43 4.65
N PRO A 158 -7.33 -2.49 5.20
CA PRO A 158 -6.61 -3.73 5.51
C PRO A 158 -5.93 -4.36 4.29
N ARG A 159 -6.39 -4.07 3.07
CA ARG A 159 -5.74 -4.50 1.83
C ARG A 159 -4.45 -3.73 1.57
N PHE A 160 -4.40 -2.44 1.86
CA PHE A 160 -3.17 -1.65 1.81
C PHE A 160 -2.16 -2.20 2.81
N ILE A 161 -2.54 -2.34 4.08
CA ILE A 161 -1.63 -2.83 5.13
C ILE A 161 -1.04 -4.20 4.76
N ARG A 162 -1.86 -5.14 4.27
CA ARG A 162 -1.36 -6.45 3.85
C ARG A 162 -0.41 -6.37 2.64
N ALA A 163 -0.73 -5.55 1.65
CA ALA A 163 0.13 -5.35 0.48
C ALA A 163 1.45 -4.66 0.85
N TYR A 164 1.40 -3.70 1.77
CA TYR A 164 2.56 -2.99 2.25
C TYR A 164 3.50 -3.93 3.02
N GLU A 165 2.95 -4.72 3.95
CA GLU A 165 3.75 -5.66 4.73
C GLU A 165 4.39 -6.75 3.85
N SER A 166 3.71 -7.21 2.79
CA SER A 166 4.32 -8.14 1.83
C SER A 166 5.40 -7.50 0.97
N ALA A 167 5.26 -6.21 0.64
CA ALA A 167 6.20 -5.45 -0.16
C ALA A 167 7.38 -4.87 0.66
N ARG A 168 7.28 -4.84 1.99
CA ARG A 168 8.26 -4.15 2.84
C ARG A 168 9.70 -4.60 2.62
N LYS A 169 9.95 -5.91 2.69
CA LYS A 169 11.30 -6.46 2.43
C LYS A 169 11.66 -6.37 0.93
N PRO A 170 10.82 -6.85 -0.01
CA PRO A 170 11.14 -6.83 -1.44
C PRO A 170 11.45 -5.44 -2.01
N LEU A 171 10.78 -4.40 -1.51
CA LEU A 171 10.95 -3.02 -1.98
C LEU A 171 11.75 -2.14 -1.01
N GLY A 172 12.23 -2.68 0.12
CA GLY A 172 12.97 -1.90 1.11
C GLY A 172 12.16 -0.73 1.68
N LEU A 173 10.88 -0.93 1.94
CA LEU A 173 9.99 0.09 2.52
C LEU A 173 10.27 0.25 4.03
N PRO A 174 10.07 1.44 4.60
CA PRO A 174 10.11 1.61 6.05
C PRO A 174 8.98 0.83 6.74
N PRO A 175 9.02 0.66 8.08
CA PRO A 175 7.85 0.19 8.83
C PRO A 175 6.70 1.19 8.72
N LEU A 176 5.45 0.70 8.61
CA LEU A 176 4.28 1.57 8.77
C LEU A 176 4.19 2.04 10.22
N GLU A 177 4.29 3.36 10.43
CA GLU A 177 3.85 3.95 11.68
C GLU A 177 2.33 3.94 11.71
N ARG A 178 1.76 2.94 12.41
CA ARG A 178 0.32 2.90 12.63
C ARG A 178 -0.04 4.06 13.54
N THR A 179 -0.66 5.09 12.99
CA THR A 179 -1.34 6.09 13.79
C THR A 179 -2.52 5.40 14.46
N ALA A 180 -2.37 5.07 15.74
CA ALA A 180 -3.48 4.66 16.58
C ALA A 180 -4.48 5.82 16.64
N HIS A 181 -5.45 5.81 15.73
CA HIS A 181 -6.58 6.74 15.70
C HIS A 181 -7.67 6.29 16.68
#